data_AF-A0A922KXQ3-F1
#
_entry.id   AF-A0A922KXQ3-F1
#
_cell.length_a   1.000
_cell.length_b   1.000
_cell.length_c   1.000
_cell.angle_alpha   90.00
_cell.angle_beta   90.00
_cell.angle_gamma   90.00
#
_symmetry.space_group_name_H-M   'P 1'
#
loop_
_entity.id
_entity.type
_entity.pdbx_description
1 polymer ?
#
loop_
_entity_poly.entity_id
_entity_poly.type
_entity_poly.pdbx_seq_one_letter_code
_entity_poly.pdbx_strand_id
1 'polypeptide(L)'
;MKTNQKKEISPNWKILRYQEMLRKNKNNINVGGGKRKVTKKTIVNGVKTNTSVDTKANDITNGNNSVKKILNKFGLQENENKIWFDGVDPHLIRATQFPSNSNLCLEKSSKELTNAVAIDCEMVGTGYGGSNSALARVSMVNLYGHCIYDKYVKPIEKVTDYRTMVSGIRPEHLKNAIDFKTVQNEVSKIIDNRILVGHAVHHDLSVLYLSHPKQMIRDTSVYFKRYYCGRTPSLKRLAQVHLNVTIQDGEHDSIIDAQATMQSSLSSSSFIMNIFRLTGDLAHLTAIIILLLKIWKTRSCSGISGKSQILFTVVYITRYLDLFTNYISAYNTLMKIIFVVSSLATVFLIYFKFKATYDRNHDTFRMEFLIIPSIILALLIRHEFTVMEVLWTFSIYLEAVAILPQLFLVSKTGEAETITSHYLFALGSYRGLYLLNWIWRYYFENFLDWISIVAGFVQTVLYCDFFYLYVTRVLHGRKLRLPA
;
A
#
# COMPACT_ATOMS: atom_id res chain seq x y z
N MET A 1 29.44 19.74 -28.80
CA MET A 1 29.22 18.30 -29.07
C MET A 1 29.66 17.52 -27.84
N LYS A 2 28.73 17.11 -26.97
CA LYS A 2 29.01 16.24 -25.81
C LYS A 2 28.65 14.82 -26.18
N THR A 3 29.61 13.92 -26.02
CA THR A 3 29.56 12.50 -26.38
C THR A 3 28.63 11.72 -25.46
N ASN A 4 27.70 10.97 -26.07
CA ASN A 4 26.83 10.00 -25.42
C ASN A 4 27.66 8.81 -24.91
N GLN A 5 27.99 8.79 -23.62
CA GLN A 5 28.40 7.55 -22.96
C GLN A 5 27.16 6.70 -22.65
N LYS A 6 26.93 5.66 -23.46
CA LYS A 6 26.09 4.51 -23.08
C LYS A 6 26.68 3.93 -21.79
N LYS A 7 25.93 4.01 -20.68
CA LYS A 7 26.22 3.20 -19.49
C LYS A 7 25.97 1.73 -19.84
N GLU A 8 27.04 1.01 -20.13
CA GLU A 8 27.01 -0.45 -20.22
C GLU A 8 26.57 -1.04 -18.89
N ILE A 9 25.58 -1.92 -18.96
CA ILE A 9 25.08 -2.72 -17.84
C ILE A 9 26.21 -3.64 -17.40
N SER A 10 26.58 -3.55 -16.12
CA SER A 10 27.68 -4.30 -15.50
C SER A 10 27.59 -5.81 -15.77
N PRO A 11 28.65 -6.46 -16.28
CA PRO A 11 28.69 -7.87 -16.64
C PRO A 11 28.87 -8.75 -15.39
N ASN A 12 27.84 -8.86 -14.55
CA ASN A 12 27.85 -9.71 -13.36
C ASN A 12 27.70 -11.22 -13.67
N TRP A 13 27.56 -11.60 -14.95
CA TRP A 13 27.38 -12.99 -15.38
C TRP A 13 28.58 -13.89 -15.07
N LYS A 14 29.81 -13.35 -15.11
CA LYS A 14 31.02 -14.11 -14.75
C LYS A 14 31.06 -14.44 -13.26
N ILE A 15 30.65 -13.49 -12.43
CA ILE A 15 30.60 -13.64 -10.97
C ILE A 15 29.50 -14.61 -10.56
N LEU A 16 28.31 -14.52 -11.17
CA LEU A 16 27.20 -15.43 -10.92
C LEU A 16 27.51 -16.86 -11.40
N ARG A 17 28.11 -17.04 -12.59
CA ARG A 17 28.53 -18.35 -13.11
C ARG A 17 29.62 -18.98 -12.24
N TYR A 18 30.55 -18.17 -11.71
CA TYR A 18 31.58 -18.63 -10.78
C TYR A 18 30.98 -19.06 -9.42
N GLN A 19 30.03 -18.31 -8.88
CA GLN A 19 29.32 -18.68 -7.65
C GLN A 19 28.47 -19.95 -7.79
N GLU A 20 27.88 -20.16 -8.97
CA GLU A 20 27.10 -21.36 -9.30
C GLU A 20 28.00 -22.60 -9.45
N MET A 21 29.19 -22.44 -10.05
CA MET A 21 30.23 -23.48 -10.09
C MET A 21 30.72 -23.88 -8.70
N LEU A 22 30.95 -22.91 -7.80
CA LEU A 22 31.36 -23.19 -6.42
C LEU A 22 30.26 -23.93 -5.62
N ARG A 23 28.98 -23.63 -5.89
CA ARG A 23 27.83 -24.36 -5.30
C ARG A 23 27.76 -25.81 -5.78
N LYS A 24 28.01 -26.08 -7.07
CA LYS A 24 28.05 -27.45 -7.62
C LYS A 24 29.17 -28.29 -7.01
N ASN A 25 30.36 -27.72 -6.79
CA ASN A 25 31.47 -28.43 -6.14
C ASN A 25 31.19 -28.77 -4.66
N LYS A 26 30.45 -27.91 -3.94
CA LYS A 26 30.11 -28.15 -2.53
C LYS A 26 29.07 -29.28 -2.35
N ASN A 27 28.19 -29.47 -3.34
CA ASN A 27 27.18 -30.54 -3.32
C ASN A 27 27.73 -31.91 -3.74
N ASN A 28 28.82 -31.96 -4.52
CA ASN A 28 29.47 -33.23 -4.88
C ASN A 28 30.30 -33.86 -3.74
N ILE A 29 30.61 -33.10 -2.67
CA ILE A 29 31.38 -33.60 -1.52
C ILE A 29 30.48 -34.26 -0.46
N ASN A 30 29.15 -34.03 -0.50
CA ASN A 30 28.20 -34.47 0.53
C ASN A 30 27.26 -35.62 0.12
N VAL A 31 27.62 -36.45 -0.85
CA VAL A 31 26.88 -37.69 -1.15
C VAL A 31 27.60 -38.88 -0.52
N GLY A 32 27.36 -39.09 0.77
CA GLY A 32 27.88 -40.22 1.53
C GLY A 32 27.05 -40.50 2.78
N GLY A 33 25.92 -41.21 2.60
CA GLY A 33 25.22 -41.91 3.70
C GLY A 33 23.85 -41.35 4.08
N GLY A 34 22.78 -42.13 3.83
CA GLY A 34 21.45 -41.84 4.36
C GLY A 34 20.34 -42.77 3.84
N LYS A 35 19.96 -43.76 4.65
CA LYS A 35 19.08 -44.91 4.38
C LYS A 35 17.64 -44.55 3.95
N ARG A 36 17.11 -45.26 2.95
CA ARG A 36 15.68 -45.29 2.55
C ARG A 36 14.82 -46.01 3.61
N LYS A 37 13.66 -45.45 3.97
CA LYS A 37 12.54 -46.16 4.61
C LYS A 37 11.38 -46.25 3.60
N VAL A 38 10.93 -47.47 3.34
CA VAL A 38 9.78 -47.83 2.51
C VAL A 38 8.58 -48.08 3.42
N THR A 39 7.40 -47.55 3.08
CA THR A 39 6.13 -47.90 3.73
C THR A 39 5.09 -48.25 2.65
N LYS A 40 4.57 -49.49 2.71
CA LYS A 40 3.47 -50.01 1.89
C LYS A 40 2.12 -49.45 2.39
N LYS A 41 1.18 -49.18 1.46
CA LYS A 41 -0.25 -49.02 1.75
C LYS A 41 -1.03 -50.08 0.97
N THR A 42 -1.87 -50.82 1.68
CA THR A 42 -2.80 -51.84 1.16
C THR A 42 -4.19 -51.20 1.01
N ILE A 43 -4.92 -51.55 -0.05
CA ILE A 43 -6.33 -51.15 -0.29
C ILE A 43 -7.18 -52.43 -0.21
N VAL A 44 -8.32 -52.37 0.48
CA VAL A 44 -9.40 -53.36 0.39
C VAL A 44 -10.78 -52.69 0.56
N ASN A 45 -11.64 -52.90 -0.44
CA ASN A 45 -13.13 -53.01 -0.54
C ASN A 45 -14.02 -52.05 0.28
N GLY A 46 -15.11 -51.47 -0.23
CA GLY A 46 -15.87 -51.73 -1.44
C GLY A 46 -17.33 -51.27 -1.25
N VAL A 47 -17.84 -50.51 -2.23
CA VAL A 47 -19.24 -50.39 -2.68
C VAL A 47 -20.27 -49.68 -1.78
N LYS A 48 -20.94 -48.66 -2.36
CA LYS A 48 -22.41 -48.60 -2.53
C LYS A 48 -22.84 -47.57 -3.59
N THR A 49 -23.67 -48.04 -4.52
CA THR A 49 -24.55 -47.31 -5.48
C THR A 49 -25.83 -46.85 -4.73
N ASN A 50 -26.71 -45.92 -5.14
CA ASN A 50 -27.47 -45.77 -6.41
C ASN A 50 -28.33 -44.46 -6.42
N THR A 51 -28.67 -43.96 -7.63
CA THR A 51 -29.89 -43.23 -8.12
C THR A 51 -30.35 -41.82 -7.67
N SER A 52 -30.28 -40.88 -8.65
CA SER A 52 -31.25 -39.87 -9.19
C SER A 52 -32.25 -39.10 -8.31
N VAL A 53 -32.26 -37.76 -8.46
CA VAL A 53 -33.48 -36.93 -8.68
C VAL A 53 -33.09 -35.65 -9.47
N ASP A 54 -33.67 -35.50 -10.67
CA ASP A 54 -33.80 -34.22 -11.37
C ASP A 54 -34.95 -33.42 -10.77
N THR A 55 -34.69 -32.16 -10.39
CA THR A 55 -35.74 -31.14 -10.30
C THR A 55 -35.26 -29.88 -11.00
N LYS A 56 -35.93 -29.57 -12.12
CA LYS A 56 -35.92 -28.26 -12.77
C LYS A 56 -36.29 -27.17 -11.76
N ALA A 57 -35.45 -26.16 -11.65
CA ALA A 57 -35.85 -24.82 -11.23
C ALA A 57 -35.24 -23.83 -12.24
N ASN A 58 -36.00 -23.59 -13.32
CA ASN A 58 -35.88 -22.37 -14.08
C ASN A 58 -36.45 -21.22 -13.24
N ASP A 59 -35.96 -20.01 -13.53
CA ASP A 59 -36.41 -18.69 -13.04
C ASP A 59 -35.80 -18.22 -11.72
N ILE A 60 -34.61 -17.61 -11.79
CA ILE A 60 -34.28 -16.26 -11.26
C ILE A 60 -33.05 -15.77 -12.05
N THR A 61 -33.28 -15.18 -13.23
CA THR A 61 -32.27 -14.41 -13.98
C THR A 61 -32.89 -13.12 -14.49
N ASN A 62 -33.28 -12.20 -13.59
CA ASN A 62 -33.74 -10.87 -14.03
C ASN A 62 -33.57 -9.73 -13.00
N GLY A 63 -32.55 -9.79 -12.14
CA GLY A 63 -32.23 -8.67 -11.23
C GLY A 63 -31.34 -7.58 -11.86
N ASN A 64 -30.37 -7.96 -12.70
CA ASN A 64 -29.30 -7.04 -13.12
C ASN A 64 -29.66 -6.15 -14.34
N ASN A 65 -30.64 -6.56 -15.15
CA ASN A 65 -31.06 -5.77 -16.32
C ASN A 65 -31.93 -4.57 -15.95
N SER A 66 -32.67 -4.65 -14.83
CA SER A 66 -33.54 -3.57 -14.35
C SER A 66 -32.74 -2.39 -13.80
N VAL A 67 -31.63 -2.67 -13.08
CA VAL A 67 -30.77 -1.63 -12.50
C VAL A 67 -29.99 -0.86 -13.59
N LYS A 68 -29.48 -1.55 -14.61
CA LYS A 68 -28.84 -0.92 -15.78
C LYS A 68 -29.79 -0.01 -16.57
N LYS A 69 -31.05 -0.41 -16.70
CA LYS A 69 -32.08 0.39 -17.39
C LYS A 69 -32.46 1.65 -16.60
N ILE A 70 -32.45 1.57 -15.27
CA ILE A 70 -32.72 2.71 -14.39
C ILE A 70 -31.54 3.68 -14.39
N LEU A 71 -30.29 3.19 -14.30
CA LEU A 71 -29.09 4.03 -14.30
C LEU A 71 -28.90 4.83 -15.60
N ASN A 72 -29.17 4.21 -16.75
CA ASN A 72 -29.10 4.89 -18.05
C ASN A 72 -30.22 5.91 -18.25
N LYS A 73 -31.38 5.73 -17.59
CA LYS A 73 -32.51 6.67 -17.66
C LYS A 73 -32.22 7.98 -16.92
N PHE A 74 -31.29 7.98 -15.96
CA PHE A 74 -30.90 9.16 -15.18
C PHE A 74 -29.53 9.75 -15.57
N GLY A 75 -28.87 9.23 -16.62
CA GLY A 75 -27.63 9.81 -17.15
C GLY A 75 -26.43 9.77 -16.18
N LEU A 76 -26.40 8.83 -15.23
CA LEU A 76 -25.33 8.73 -14.24
C LEU A 76 -24.20 7.81 -14.74
N GLN A 77 -23.02 8.38 -15.01
CA GLN A 77 -21.78 7.63 -15.24
C GLN A 77 -21.26 7.01 -13.93
N GLU A 78 -20.66 5.82 -14.00
CA GLU A 78 -20.00 5.15 -12.87
C GLU A 78 -18.86 6.04 -12.33
N ASN A 79 -19.07 6.67 -11.18
CA ASN A 79 -18.05 7.42 -10.47
C ASN A 79 -17.02 6.45 -9.88
N GLU A 80 -15.77 6.59 -10.33
CA GLU A 80 -14.60 5.95 -9.74
C GLU A 80 -14.30 6.58 -8.37
N ASN A 81 -14.92 6.05 -7.32
CA ASN A 81 -14.67 6.52 -5.95
C ASN A 81 -13.26 6.09 -5.48
N LYS A 82 -12.27 6.98 -5.66
CA LYS A 82 -10.96 6.92 -5.00
C LYS A 82 -11.11 7.26 -3.50
N ILE A 83 -10.67 6.34 -2.64
CA ILE A 83 -10.81 6.40 -1.17
C ILE A 83 -9.58 7.04 -0.53
N TRP A 84 -9.73 7.70 0.62
CA TRP A 84 -8.81 8.73 1.06
C TRP A 84 -8.16 8.51 2.44
N PHE A 85 -6.83 8.71 2.46
CA PHE A 85 -5.96 8.99 3.62
C PHE A 85 -4.68 9.62 3.04
N ASP A 86 -4.18 10.73 3.61
CA ASP A 86 -3.04 11.52 3.12
C ASP A 86 -1.93 10.64 2.48
N GLY A 87 -1.94 10.57 1.15
CA GLY A 87 -0.98 9.78 0.38
C GLY A 87 -1.13 8.26 0.54
N VAL A 88 -2.24 7.69 0.10
CA VAL A 88 -2.23 6.33 -0.49
C VAL A 88 -2.35 6.52 -1.99
N ASP A 89 -1.57 5.80 -2.79
CA ASP A 89 -1.72 5.85 -4.24
C ASP A 89 -3.16 5.41 -4.61
N PRO A 90 -3.94 6.25 -5.32
CA PRO A 90 -5.29 5.92 -5.71
C PRO A 90 -5.42 4.59 -6.47
N HIS A 91 -4.37 4.22 -7.22
CA HIS A 91 -4.27 2.92 -7.88
C HIS A 91 -4.24 1.78 -6.86
N LEU A 92 -3.52 1.94 -5.74
CA LEU A 92 -3.45 0.95 -4.66
C LEU A 92 -4.80 0.77 -3.97
N ILE A 93 -5.50 1.88 -3.70
CA ILE A 93 -6.83 1.87 -3.09
C ILE A 93 -7.83 1.16 -4.00
N ARG A 94 -7.86 1.52 -5.28
CA ARG A 94 -8.72 0.87 -6.27
C ARG A 94 -8.40 -0.62 -6.37
N ALA A 95 -7.12 -0.96 -6.31
CA ALA A 95 -6.63 -2.33 -6.26
C ALA A 95 -6.80 -3.01 -4.89
N THR A 96 -7.38 -2.36 -3.89
CA THR A 96 -7.87 -3.02 -2.65
C THR A 96 -9.37 -3.21 -2.63
N GLN A 97 -10.11 -2.53 -3.52
CA GLN A 97 -11.57 -2.65 -3.69
C GLN A 97 -11.97 -3.90 -4.48
N PHE A 98 -11.08 -4.88 -4.69
CA PHE A 98 -11.43 -6.09 -5.42
C PHE A 98 -12.67 -6.74 -4.80
N PRO A 99 -13.74 -6.96 -5.59
CA PRO A 99 -14.87 -7.72 -5.09
C PRO A 99 -14.37 -9.10 -4.71
N SER A 100 -14.88 -9.62 -3.59
CA SER A 100 -14.58 -10.94 -3.00
C SER A 100 -14.97 -12.14 -3.88
N ASN A 101 -15.18 -11.89 -5.17
CA ASN A 101 -15.55 -12.87 -6.17
C ASN A 101 -14.29 -13.42 -6.84
N SER A 102 -14.40 -14.61 -7.43
CA SER A 102 -13.35 -15.39 -8.09
C SER A 102 -12.46 -14.68 -9.13
N ASN A 103 -12.71 -13.41 -9.44
CA ASN A 103 -11.98 -12.65 -10.45
C ASN A 103 -10.77 -11.94 -9.82
N LEU A 104 -9.57 -12.43 -10.12
CA LEU A 104 -8.29 -11.85 -9.69
C LEU A 104 -7.89 -10.58 -10.51
N CYS A 105 -8.78 -10.12 -11.40
CA CYS A 105 -8.58 -8.98 -12.30
C CYS A 105 -9.78 -8.02 -12.27
N LEU A 106 -9.51 -6.71 -12.21
CA LEU A 106 -10.52 -5.64 -12.28
C LEU A 106 -10.85 -5.31 -13.74
N GLU A 107 -11.82 -6.00 -14.33
CA GLU A 107 -12.13 -5.89 -15.77
C GLU A 107 -12.42 -4.47 -16.28
N LYS A 108 -12.98 -3.60 -15.44
CA LYS A 108 -13.32 -2.20 -15.79
C LYS A 108 -12.15 -1.21 -15.64
N SER A 109 -10.95 -1.68 -15.32
CA SER A 109 -9.78 -0.84 -15.07
C SER A 109 -8.85 -0.70 -16.29
N SER A 110 -7.84 0.18 -16.19
CA SER A 110 -6.88 0.39 -17.27
C SER A 110 -5.98 -0.83 -17.49
N LYS A 111 -5.79 -1.22 -18.75
CA LYS A 111 -4.86 -2.29 -19.18
C LYS A 111 -3.41 -1.81 -19.34
N GLU A 112 -3.13 -0.55 -19.00
CA GLU A 112 -1.81 0.03 -19.14
C GLU A 112 -0.81 -0.49 -18.11
N LEU A 113 0.47 -0.23 -18.37
CA LEU A 113 1.56 -0.55 -17.47
C LEU A 113 1.50 0.35 -16.23
N THR A 114 1.47 -0.25 -15.05
CA THR A 114 1.39 0.45 -13.75
C THR A 114 2.75 0.52 -13.05
N ASN A 115 2.85 1.28 -11.96
CA ASN A 115 4.09 1.43 -11.18
C ASN A 115 4.54 0.16 -10.43
N ALA A 116 3.63 -0.79 -10.23
CA ALA A 116 3.93 -2.12 -9.75
C ALA A 116 3.48 -3.16 -10.78
N VAL A 117 4.26 -4.24 -10.90
CA VAL A 117 3.95 -5.40 -11.75
C VAL A 117 4.21 -6.67 -10.98
N ALA A 118 3.38 -7.69 -11.18
CA ALA A 118 3.66 -9.03 -10.68
C ALA A 118 4.20 -9.89 -11.82
N ILE A 119 5.10 -10.80 -11.47
CA ILE A 119 5.70 -11.76 -12.39
C ILE A 119 5.54 -13.17 -11.85
N ASP A 120 5.30 -14.10 -12.76
CA ASP A 120 5.40 -15.52 -12.51
C ASP A 120 5.95 -16.22 -13.76
N CYS A 121 6.80 -17.22 -13.55
CA CYS A 121 7.44 -17.98 -14.61
C CYS A 121 7.15 -19.47 -14.49
N GLU A 122 6.82 -20.10 -15.61
CA GLU A 122 6.82 -21.55 -15.71
C GLU A 122 8.18 -22.06 -16.18
N MET A 123 8.64 -23.14 -15.56
CA MET A 123 9.95 -23.74 -15.85
C MET A 123 9.86 -25.18 -16.31
N VAL A 124 10.78 -25.54 -17.21
CA VAL A 124 11.05 -26.91 -17.64
C VAL A 124 12.39 -27.38 -17.07
N GLY A 125 12.58 -28.70 -17.03
CA GLY A 125 13.82 -29.36 -16.65
C GLY A 125 14.82 -29.44 -17.79
N THR A 126 16.06 -29.03 -17.53
CA THR A 126 17.22 -29.24 -18.40
C THR A 126 18.33 -29.99 -17.64
N GLY A 127 19.36 -30.44 -18.38
CA GLY A 127 20.43 -31.27 -17.82
C GLY A 127 20.00 -32.71 -17.55
N TYR A 128 20.88 -33.48 -16.93
CA TYR A 128 20.64 -34.91 -16.68
C TYR A 128 19.42 -35.10 -15.76
N GLY A 129 18.40 -35.80 -16.26
CA GLY A 129 17.17 -36.06 -15.51
C GLY A 129 16.35 -34.80 -15.15
N GLY A 130 16.55 -33.67 -15.84
CA GLY A 130 15.79 -32.44 -15.59
C GLY A 130 16.20 -31.69 -14.31
N SER A 131 17.46 -31.88 -13.86
CA SER A 131 17.96 -31.33 -12.59
C SER A 131 18.03 -29.80 -12.52
N ASN A 132 18.14 -29.13 -13.66
CA ASN A 132 18.19 -27.66 -13.73
C ASN A 132 16.84 -27.12 -14.19
N SER A 133 16.44 -25.94 -13.69
CA SER A 133 15.24 -25.25 -14.16
C SER A 133 15.61 -24.24 -15.25
N ALA A 134 14.88 -24.26 -16.36
CA ALA A 134 14.99 -23.28 -17.43
C ALA A 134 13.63 -22.65 -17.73
N LEU A 135 13.63 -21.36 -18.10
CA LEU A 135 12.41 -20.61 -18.42
C LEU A 135 11.69 -21.20 -19.64
N ALA A 136 10.38 -21.39 -19.53
CA ALA A 136 9.52 -21.87 -20.62
C ALA A 136 8.30 -20.99 -20.90
N ARG A 137 7.78 -20.27 -19.90
CA ARG A 137 6.77 -19.22 -20.05
C ARG A 137 7.00 -18.15 -19.00
N VAL A 138 6.77 -16.89 -19.34
CA VAL A 138 6.74 -15.79 -18.37
C VAL A 138 5.45 -15.02 -18.57
N SER A 139 4.76 -14.74 -17.47
CA SER A 139 3.57 -13.92 -17.45
C SER A 139 3.77 -12.77 -16.47
N MET A 140 3.34 -11.57 -16.87
CA MET A 140 3.36 -10.38 -16.04
C MET A 140 2.01 -9.69 -16.07
N VAL A 141 1.61 -9.19 -14.90
CA VAL A 141 0.35 -8.48 -14.72
C VAL A 141 0.57 -7.12 -14.10
N ASN A 142 -0.29 -6.16 -14.45
CA ASN A 142 -0.30 -4.86 -13.82
C ASN A 142 -0.97 -4.91 -12.43
N LEU A 143 -1.02 -3.78 -11.74
CA LEU A 143 -1.57 -3.64 -10.39
C LEU A 143 -3.03 -4.13 -10.30
N TYR A 144 -3.78 -4.02 -11.39
CA TYR A 144 -5.19 -4.40 -11.46
C TYR A 144 -5.41 -5.86 -11.85
N GLY A 145 -4.33 -6.61 -12.07
CA GLY A 145 -4.37 -8.00 -12.52
C GLY A 145 -4.53 -8.17 -14.03
N HIS A 146 -4.48 -7.10 -14.84
CA HIS A 146 -4.48 -7.26 -16.29
C HIS A 146 -3.15 -7.82 -16.78
N CYS A 147 -3.20 -8.86 -17.61
CA CYS A 147 -2.01 -9.42 -18.26
C CYS A 147 -1.43 -8.41 -19.26
N ILE A 148 -0.21 -7.96 -19.00
CA ILE A 148 0.54 -7.00 -19.82
C ILE A 148 1.61 -7.69 -20.67
N TYR A 149 2.01 -8.90 -20.30
CA TYR A 149 3.03 -9.67 -20.99
C TYR A 149 2.82 -11.15 -20.74
N ASP A 150 2.69 -11.96 -21.78
CA ASP A 150 2.60 -13.41 -21.68
C ASP A 150 3.24 -14.05 -22.91
N LYS A 151 4.36 -14.76 -22.70
CA LYS A 151 5.13 -15.35 -23.80
C LYS A 151 5.72 -16.69 -23.41
N TYR A 152 5.59 -17.66 -24.32
CA TYR A 152 6.38 -18.88 -24.30
C TYR A 152 7.80 -18.59 -24.77
N VAL A 153 8.77 -19.20 -24.09
CA VAL A 153 10.20 -18.92 -24.25
C VAL A 153 10.92 -20.19 -24.66
N LYS A 154 11.76 -20.10 -25.70
CA LYS A 154 12.61 -21.20 -26.12
C LYS A 154 13.77 -21.34 -25.14
N PRO A 155 13.90 -22.48 -24.41
CA PRO A 155 15.01 -22.68 -23.48
C PRO A 155 16.36 -22.74 -24.21
N ILE A 156 17.40 -22.22 -23.56
CA ILE A 156 18.77 -22.19 -24.12
C ILE A 156 19.33 -23.62 -24.23
N GLU A 157 19.06 -24.45 -23.24
CA GLU A 157 19.48 -25.85 -23.19
C GLU A 157 18.37 -26.78 -23.68
N LYS A 158 18.76 -27.99 -24.09
CA LYS A 158 17.80 -29.02 -24.48
C LYS A 158 16.93 -29.41 -23.28
N VAL A 159 15.62 -29.35 -23.46
CA VAL A 159 14.62 -29.80 -22.49
C VAL A 159 14.71 -31.32 -22.34
N THR A 160 14.85 -31.79 -21.10
CA THR A 160 14.88 -33.21 -20.74
C THR A 160 13.64 -33.63 -19.95
N ASP A 161 12.97 -32.68 -19.29
CA ASP A 161 11.70 -32.90 -18.60
C ASP A 161 10.83 -31.66 -18.78
N TYR A 162 9.60 -31.81 -19.28
CA TYR A 162 8.68 -30.70 -19.48
C TYR A 162 7.96 -30.27 -18.20
N ARG A 163 7.95 -31.13 -17.17
CA ARG A 163 7.23 -30.89 -15.90
C ARG A 163 5.75 -30.54 -16.10
N THR A 164 5.13 -31.05 -17.17
CA THR A 164 3.79 -30.67 -17.64
C THR A 164 2.71 -30.78 -16.55
N MET A 165 2.81 -31.79 -15.69
CA MET A 165 1.88 -31.98 -14.56
C MET A 165 1.82 -30.79 -13.59
N VAL A 166 2.90 -29.99 -13.53
CA VAL A 166 2.99 -28.79 -12.72
C VAL A 166 2.86 -27.56 -13.62
N SER A 167 3.69 -27.45 -14.67
CA SER A 167 3.84 -26.21 -15.44
C SER A 167 2.88 -26.03 -16.60
N GLY A 168 2.13 -27.07 -16.98
CA GLY A 168 1.29 -27.08 -18.19
C GLY A 168 2.07 -26.99 -19.52
N ILE A 169 3.41 -26.94 -19.50
CA ILE A 169 4.21 -26.78 -20.71
C ILE A 169 4.28 -28.09 -21.50
N ARG A 170 4.02 -27.99 -22.81
CA ARG A 170 4.10 -29.08 -23.78
C ARG A 170 5.14 -28.79 -24.86
N PRO A 171 5.69 -29.82 -25.54
CA PRO A 171 6.64 -29.62 -26.63
C PRO A 171 6.16 -28.67 -27.73
N GLU A 172 4.86 -28.68 -28.03
CA GLU A 172 4.24 -27.82 -29.04
C GLU A 172 4.29 -26.33 -28.68
N HIS A 173 4.19 -25.97 -27.39
CA HIS A 173 4.32 -24.59 -26.92
C HIS A 173 5.73 -24.03 -27.22
N LEU A 174 6.75 -24.89 -27.25
CA LEU A 174 8.14 -24.49 -27.45
C LEU A 174 8.58 -24.49 -28.92
N LYS A 175 7.79 -25.04 -29.86
CA LYS A 175 8.16 -25.11 -31.29
C LYS A 175 8.29 -23.71 -31.92
N ASN A 176 7.34 -22.83 -31.61
CA ASN A 176 7.27 -21.47 -32.13
C ASN A 176 7.52 -20.41 -31.03
N ALA A 177 8.16 -20.81 -29.94
CA ALA A 177 8.44 -19.92 -28.80
C ALA A 177 9.50 -18.86 -29.15
N ILE A 178 9.42 -17.74 -28.44
CA ILE A 178 10.30 -16.58 -28.67
C ILE A 178 11.68 -16.87 -28.06
N ASP A 179 12.72 -16.34 -28.69
CA ASP A 179 14.08 -16.49 -28.20
C ASP A 179 14.25 -15.89 -26.78
N PHE A 180 14.99 -16.62 -25.94
CA PHE A 180 15.24 -16.25 -24.55
C PHE A 180 15.81 -14.83 -24.43
N LYS A 181 16.73 -14.41 -25.30
CA LYS A 181 17.39 -13.12 -25.17
C LYS A 181 16.43 -11.96 -25.43
N THR A 182 15.51 -12.12 -26.36
CA THR A 182 14.46 -11.16 -26.65
C THR A 182 13.54 -10.99 -25.44
N VAL A 183 13.07 -12.11 -24.89
CA VAL A 183 12.19 -12.10 -23.70
C VAL A 183 12.90 -11.47 -22.51
N GLN A 184 14.15 -11.85 -22.24
CA GLN A 184 14.95 -11.27 -21.16
C GLN A 184 15.04 -9.74 -21.28
N ASN A 185 15.31 -9.21 -22.48
CA ASN A 185 15.41 -7.77 -22.71
C ASN A 185 14.07 -7.06 -22.54
N GLU A 186 12.97 -7.66 -22.98
CA GLU A 186 11.62 -7.10 -22.82
C GLU A 186 11.19 -7.09 -21.36
N VAL A 187 11.35 -8.21 -20.64
CA VAL A 187 11.06 -8.29 -19.20
C VAL A 187 11.89 -7.28 -18.42
N SER A 188 13.19 -7.16 -18.71
CA SER A 188 14.08 -6.18 -18.10
C SER A 188 13.57 -4.73 -18.26
N LYS A 189 13.05 -4.38 -19.45
CA LYS A 189 12.45 -3.06 -19.70
C LYS A 189 11.14 -2.86 -18.94
N ILE A 190 10.32 -3.91 -18.81
CA ILE A 190 9.02 -3.83 -18.13
C ILE A 190 9.24 -3.62 -16.62
N ILE A 191 10.20 -4.32 -16.02
CA ILE A 191 10.46 -4.21 -14.57
C ILE A 191 11.31 -2.98 -14.19
N ASP A 192 11.95 -2.32 -15.15
CA ASP A 192 12.81 -1.17 -14.89
C ASP A 192 12.05 -0.05 -14.17
N ASN A 193 12.63 0.45 -13.07
CA ASN A 193 12.04 1.47 -12.20
C ASN A 193 10.62 1.16 -11.69
N ARG A 194 10.28 -0.13 -11.51
CA ARG A 194 8.97 -0.57 -10.98
C ARG A 194 9.08 -1.47 -9.77
N ILE A 195 8.03 -1.48 -8.96
CA ILE A 195 7.90 -2.45 -7.88
C ILE A 195 7.62 -3.82 -8.49
N LEU A 196 8.48 -4.79 -8.20
CA LEU A 196 8.33 -6.16 -8.66
C LEU A 196 7.71 -7.00 -7.54
N VAL A 197 6.49 -7.47 -7.79
CA VAL A 197 5.74 -8.34 -6.89
C VAL A 197 5.91 -9.80 -7.35
N GLY A 198 6.11 -10.72 -6.42
CA GLY A 198 6.28 -12.14 -6.74
C GLY A 198 6.07 -13.05 -5.53
N HIS A 199 6.02 -14.36 -5.74
CA HIS A 199 5.97 -15.35 -4.67
C HIS A 199 7.21 -16.25 -4.76
N ALA A 200 8.18 -16.02 -3.86
CA ALA A 200 9.52 -16.59 -3.97
C ALA A 200 10.25 -16.16 -5.26
N VAL A 201 10.12 -14.87 -5.61
CA VAL A 201 10.49 -14.25 -6.91
C VAL A 201 11.96 -14.44 -7.32
N HIS A 202 12.82 -14.79 -6.37
CA HIS A 202 14.22 -15.12 -6.65
C HIS A 202 14.37 -16.31 -7.61
N HIS A 203 13.42 -17.25 -7.63
CA HIS A 203 13.41 -18.36 -8.59
C HIS A 203 13.17 -17.85 -10.01
N ASP A 204 12.18 -16.98 -10.21
CA ASP A 204 11.84 -16.34 -11.49
C ASP A 204 13.01 -15.50 -12.02
N LEU A 205 13.55 -14.63 -11.17
CA LEU A 205 14.70 -13.79 -11.53
C LEU A 205 15.93 -14.62 -11.88
N SER A 206 16.14 -15.76 -11.21
CA SER A 206 17.29 -16.63 -11.49
C SER A 206 17.22 -17.27 -12.88
N VAL A 207 16.04 -17.76 -13.30
CA VAL A 207 15.87 -18.38 -14.63
C VAL A 207 15.82 -17.35 -15.76
N LEU A 208 15.45 -16.11 -15.44
CA LEU A 208 15.56 -14.96 -16.36
C LEU A 208 16.99 -14.39 -16.45
N TYR A 209 17.90 -14.80 -15.56
CA TYR A 209 19.21 -14.18 -15.33
C TYR A 209 19.12 -12.66 -15.13
N LEU A 210 18.11 -12.20 -14.38
CA LEU A 210 17.89 -10.81 -14.03
C LEU A 210 18.09 -10.60 -12.52
N SER A 211 18.32 -9.35 -12.13
CA SER A 211 18.36 -8.93 -10.74
C SER A 211 17.54 -7.66 -10.58
N HIS A 212 16.82 -7.54 -9.48
CA HIS A 212 16.04 -6.35 -9.16
C HIS A 212 16.49 -5.77 -7.80
N PRO A 213 16.47 -4.45 -7.59
CA PRO A 213 16.83 -3.85 -6.30
C PRO A 213 15.96 -4.42 -5.17
N LYS A 214 16.59 -4.89 -4.09
CA LYS A 214 15.89 -5.56 -2.98
C LYS A 214 14.77 -4.70 -2.38
N GLN A 215 14.94 -3.38 -2.37
CA GLN A 215 13.98 -2.42 -1.85
C GLN A 215 12.70 -2.31 -2.71
N MET A 216 12.81 -2.64 -4.00
CA MET A 216 11.72 -2.60 -4.97
C MET A 216 11.07 -3.98 -5.19
N ILE A 217 11.56 -5.01 -4.50
CA ILE A 217 10.94 -6.34 -4.48
C ILE A 217 9.89 -6.41 -3.37
N ARG A 218 8.74 -6.99 -3.70
CA ARG A 218 7.65 -7.31 -2.78
C ARG A 218 7.34 -8.80 -2.91
N ASP A 219 8.12 -9.59 -2.17
CA ASP A 219 7.98 -11.05 -2.16
C ASP A 219 6.95 -11.49 -1.11
N THR A 220 5.81 -11.98 -1.58
CA THR A 220 4.70 -12.43 -0.72
C THR A 220 5.10 -13.62 0.15
N SER A 221 5.95 -14.52 -0.33
CA SER A 221 6.40 -15.69 0.43
C SER A 221 7.21 -15.27 1.68
N VAL A 222 8.07 -14.26 1.54
CA VAL A 222 8.89 -13.71 2.63
C VAL A 222 8.02 -12.88 3.56
N TYR A 223 7.14 -12.05 3.00
CA TYR A 223 6.25 -11.19 3.77
C TYR A 223 5.34 -12.00 4.69
N PHE A 224 4.61 -12.96 4.13
CA PHE A 224 3.65 -13.74 4.89
C PHE A 224 4.31 -14.73 5.84
N LYS A 225 5.57 -15.13 5.62
CA LYS A 225 6.32 -16.02 6.53
C LYS A 225 6.28 -15.55 7.99
N ARG A 226 6.27 -14.23 8.24
CA ARG A 226 6.16 -13.66 9.59
C ARG A 226 4.82 -13.97 10.26
N TYR A 227 3.74 -14.01 9.50
CA TYR A 227 2.39 -14.30 9.97
C TYR A 227 2.12 -15.81 10.12
N TYR A 228 2.95 -16.67 9.51
CA TYR A 228 2.83 -18.13 9.59
C TYR A 228 3.93 -18.76 10.48
N CYS A 229 4.24 -18.11 11.61
CA CYS A 229 5.19 -18.62 12.62
C CYS A 229 6.56 -18.99 12.04
N GLY A 230 7.05 -18.25 11.04
CA GLY A 230 8.33 -18.51 10.40
C GLY A 230 8.30 -19.60 9.32
N ARG A 231 7.15 -20.19 9.00
CA ARG A 231 6.97 -21.10 7.86
C ARG A 231 6.58 -20.31 6.62
N THR A 232 7.20 -20.61 5.49
CA THR A 232 6.83 -20.00 4.21
C THR A 232 5.49 -20.60 3.74
N PRO A 233 4.40 -19.82 3.64
CA PRO A 233 3.13 -20.31 3.13
C PRO A 233 3.21 -20.50 1.61
N SER A 234 2.46 -21.46 1.07
CA SER A 234 2.29 -21.59 -0.38
C SER A 234 1.36 -20.53 -0.93
N LEU A 235 1.53 -20.15 -2.21
CA LEU A 235 0.64 -19.22 -2.90
C LEU A 235 -0.82 -19.71 -2.87
N LYS A 236 -1.05 -21.01 -3.12
CA LYS A 236 -2.38 -21.65 -2.99
C LYS A 236 -3.04 -21.37 -1.64
N ARG A 237 -2.27 -21.46 -0.55
CA ARG A 237 -2.79 -21.17 0.79
C ARG A 237 -3.07 -19.68 0.98
N LEU A 238 -2.21 -18.81 0.47
CA LEU A 238 -2.42 -17.36 0.55
C LEU A 238 -3.66 -16.92 -0.22
N ALA A 239 -3.84 -17.42 -1.45
CA ALA A 239 -5.03 -17.15 -2.26
C ALA A 239 -6.30 -17.64 -1.56
N GLN A 240 -6.28 -18.83 -0.98
CA GLN A 240 -7.45 -19.36 -0.26
C GLN A 240 -7.79 -18.56 0.99
N VAL A 241 -6.79 -18.15 1.78
CA VAL A 241 -7.01 -17.46 3.07
C VAL A 241 -7.32 -15.98 2.88
N HIS A 242 -6.62 -15.29 1.98
CA HIS A 242 -6.69 -13.84 1.84
C HIS A 242 -7.64 -13.39 0.73
N LEU A 243 -7.80 -14.19 -0.32
CA LEU A 243 -8.61 -13.84 -1.49
C LEU A 243 -9.88 -14.70 -1.58
N ASN A 244 -9.99 -15.77 -0.79
CA ASN A 244 -11.05 -16.78 -0.90
C ASN A 244 -11.16 -17.40 -2.30
N VAL A 245 -10.02 -17.51 -2.99
CA VAL A 245 -9.91 -18.10 -4.33
C VAL A 245 -9.08 -19.38 -4.26
N THR A 246 -9.57 -20.44 -4.89
CA THR A 246 -8.82 -21.68 -5.06
C THR A 246 -8.06 -21.61 -6.39
N ILE A 247 -6.73 -21.74 -6.32
CA ILE A 247 -5.81 -21.76 -7.46
C ILE A 247 -5.01 -23.06 -7.45
N GLN A 248 -4.34 -23.38 -8.56
CA GLN A 248 -3.48 -24.56 -8.69
C GLN A 248 -4.25 -25.87 -8.40
N ASP A 249 -5.47 -26.01 -8.94
CA ASP A 249 -6.24 -27.26 -9.00
C ASP A 249 -5.97 -27.97 -10.33
N GLY A 250 -4.72 -28.39 -10.52
CA GLY A 250 -4.25 -29.02 -11.76
C GLY A 250 -2.93 -28.43 -12.24
N GLU A 251 -2.77 -28.30 -13.56
CA GLU A 251 -1.65 -27.59 -14.18
C GLU A 251 -1.70 -26.11 -13.76
N HIS A 252 -0.52 -25.53 -13.51
CA HIS A 252 -0.41 -24.13 -13.13
C HIS A 252 -0.61 -23.22 -14.35
N ASP A 253 -1.17 -22.04 -14.09
CA ASP A 253 -1.24 -20.96 -15.06
C ASP A 253 -0.55 -19.73 -14.49
N SER A 254 0.59 -19.38 -15.08
CA SER A 254 1.41 -18.25 -14.65
C SER A 254 0.67 -16.92 -14.66
N ILE A 255 -0.38 -16.75 -15.47
CA ILE A 255 -1.22 -15.54 -15.40
C ILE A 255 -1.99 -15.51 -14.07
N ILE A 256 -2.68 -16.60 -13.74
CA ILE A 256 -3.49 -16.71 -12.51
C ILE A 256 -2.59 -16.58 -11.29
N ASP A 257 -1.42 -17.20 -11.31
CA ASP A 257 -0.47 -17.16 -10.19
C ASP A 257 0.14 -15.75 -10.00
N ALA A 258 0.47 -15.05 -11.10
CA ALA A 258 0.90 -13.65 -11.04
C ALA A 258 -0.22 -12.73 -10.51
N GLN A 259 -1.48 -12.95 -10.94
CA GLN A 259 -2.63 -12.20 -10.44
C GLN A 259 -2.86 -12.47 -8.95
N ALA A 260 -2.90 -13.74 -8.53
CA ALA A 260 -3.10 -14.12 -7.13
C ALA A 260 -2.00 -13.56 -6.23
N THR A 261 -0.77 -13.53 -6.73
CA THR A 261 0.36 -12.91 -6.03
C THR A 261 0.21 -11.40 -5.90
N MET A 262 -0.15 -10.71 -6.99
CA MET A 262 -0.45 -9.27 -6.96
C MET A 262 -1.53 -8.97 -5.93
N GLN A 263 -2.67 -9.67 -5.99
CA GLN A 263 -3.78 -9.45 -5.08
C GLN A 263 -3.44 -9.76 -3.62
N SER A 264 -2.77 -10.89 -3.36
CA SER A 264 -2.32 -11.24 -2.01
C SER A 264 -1.37 -10.17 -1.43
N SER A 265 -0.54 -9.56 -2.28
CA SER A 265 0.35 -8.47 -1.88
C SER A 265 -0.42 -7.18 -1.53
N LEU A 266 -1.50 -6.89 -2.25
CA LEU A 266 -2.35 -5.71 -2.04
C LEU A 266 -3.22 -5.83 -0.79
N SER A 267 -3.71 -7.03 -0.49
CA SER A 267 -4.44 -7.32 0.75
C SER A 267 -3.57 -7.17 2.01
N SER A 268 -2.25 -7.07 1.86
CA SER A 268 -1.31 -6.91 2.97
C SER A 268 -1.10 -5.44 3.32
N SER A 269 -1.44 -5.04 4.55
CA SER A 269 -1.33 -3.65 5.06
C SER A 269 0.06 -3.00 4.88
N SER A 270 1.13 -3.79 4.71
CA SER A 270 2.50 -3.28 4.49
C SER A 270 2.81 -2.83 3.07
N PHE A 271 1.95 -3.12 2.08
CA PHE A 271 2.07 -2.51 0.76
C PHE A 271 1.64 -1.04 0.75
N ILE A 272 0.81 -0.65 1.75
CA ILE A 272 0.21 0.68 1.86
C ILE A 272 0.90 1.54 2.93
N MET A 273 1.51 0.92 3.95
CA MET A 273 2.00 1.61 5.15
C MET A 273 3.51 1.43 5.33
N ASN A 274 4.27 2.50 5.06
CA ASN A 274 5.68 2.55 5.44
C ASN A 274 5.86 2.97 6.91
N ILE A 275 7.06 2.76 7.43
CA ILE A 275 7.38 3.00 8.84
C ILE A 275 7.19 4.46 9.25
N PHE A 276 7.50 5.40 8.36
CA PHE A 276 7.38 6.85 8.62
C PHE A 276 5.92 7.27 8.78
N ARG A 277 5.03 6.71 7.96
CA ARG A 277 3.60 6.95 8.08
C ARG A 277 3.04 6.40 9.38
N LEU A 278 3.38 5.15 9.73
CA LEU A 278 2.92 4.54 10.97
C LEU A 278 3.39 5.32 12.20
N THR A 279 4.67 5.69 12.25
CA THR A 279 5.21 6.49 13.36
C THR A 279 4.61 7.90 13.39
N GLY A 280 4.34 8.50 12.22
CA GLY A 280 3.60 9.74 12.09
C GLY A 280 2.20 9.64 12.70
N ASP A 281 1.40 8.66 12.29
CA ASP A 281 0.04 8.44 12.81
C ASP A 281 0.04 8.26 14.34
N LEU A 282 1.00 7.50 14.87
CA LEU A 282 1.15 7.28 16.31
C LEU A 282 1.58 8.55 17.05
N ALA A 283 2.48 9.37 16.48
CA ALA A 283 2.84 10.67 17.04
C ALA A 283 1.65 11.62 17.07
N HIS A 284 0.82 11.61 16.02
CA HIS A 284 -0.40 12.41 15.97
C HIS A 284 -1.41 11.97 17.03
N LEU A 285 -1.65 10.66 17.14
CA LEU A 285 -2.50 10.10 18.19
C LEU A 285 -1.99 10.45 19.59
N THR A 286 -0.67 10.40 19.80
CA THR A 286 -0.02 10.78 21.05
C THR A 286 -0.30 12.25 21.39
N ALA A 287 -0.23 13.16 20.42
CA ALA A 287 -0.54 14.57 20.63
C ALA A 287 -1.98 14.77 21.14
N ILE A 288 -2.95 14.08 20.53
CA ILE A 288 -4.36 14.14 20.93
C ILE A 288 -4.57 13.58 22.33
N ILE A 289 -3.94 12.44 22.65
CA ILE A 289 -4.01 11.85 23.99
C ILE A 289 -3.43 12.79 25.03
N ILE A 290 -2.26 13.41 24.77
CA ILE A 290 -1.65 14.39 25.66
C ILE A 290 -2.62 15.55 25.92
N LEU A 291 -3.24 16.10 24.88
CA LEU A 291 -4.16 17.23 25.01
C LEU A 291 -5.41 16.87 25.83
N LEU A 292 -6.06 15.74 25.52
CA LEU A 292 -7.24 15.28 26.25
C LEU A 292 -6.91 14.97 27.71
N LEU A 293 -5.79 14.29 27.98
CA LEU A 293 -5.33 14.00 29.34
C LEU A 293 -5.00 15.29 30.10
N LYS A 294 -4.38 16.28 29.43
CA LYS A 294 -4.12 17.60 30.00
C LYS A 294 -5.42 18.22 30.49
N ILE A 295 -6.39 18.40 29.59
CA ILE A 295 -7.68 19.04 29.91
C ILE A 295 -8.44 18.26 30.99
N TRP A 296 -8.45 16.93 30.92
CA TRP A 296 -9.17 16.09 31.87
C TRP A 296 -8.54 16.07 33.26
N LYS A 297 -7.20 15.92 33.36
CA LYS A 297 -6.49 15.86 34.65
C LYS A 297 -6.42 17.21 35.33
N THR A 298 -6.15 18.30 34.59
CA THR A 298 -6.09 19.65 35.18
C THR A 298 -7.47 20.28 35.37
N ARG A 299 -8.52 19.66 34.80
CA ARG A 299 -9.89 20.22 34.77
C ARG A 299 -9.92 21.64 34.19
N SER A 300 -8.99 21.95 33.29
CA SER A 300 -8.78 23.30 32.76
C SER A 300 -8.30 23.26 31.31
N CYS A 301 -8.88 24.12 30.48
CA CYS A 301 -8.46 24.37 29.09
C CYS A 301 -7.64 25.66 28.92
N SER A 302 -7.09 26.21 30.01
CA SER A 302 -6.19 27.39 29.95
C SER A 302 -5.02 27.16 28.99
N GLY A 303 -4.67 28.18 28.21
CA GLY A 303 -3.57 28.15 27.24
C GLY A 303 -3.82 27.33 25.97
N ILE A 304 -5.04 26.81 25.77
CA ILE A 304 -5.45 26.09 24.54
C ILE A 304 -6.40 26.96 23.73
N SER A 305 -6.11 27.15 22.44
CA SER A 305 -6.99 27.85 21.51
C SER A 305 -8.14 26.93 21.13
N GLY A 306 -9.36 27.33 21.49
CA GLY A 306 -10.58 26.64 21.08
C GLY A 306 -10.80 26.76 19.57
N LYS A 307 -10.38 27.88 18.97
CA LYS A 307 -10.48 28.12 17.54
C LYS A 307 -9.65 27.12 16.72
N SER A 308 -8.40 26.86 17.11
CA SER A 308 -7.61 25.80 16.46
C SER A 308 -8.27 24.43 16.56
N GLN A 309 -8.87 24.09 17.71
CA GLN A 309 -9.55 22.79 17.88
C GLN A 309 -10.82 22.68 17.02
N ILE A 310 -11.56 23.78 16.83
CA ILE A 310 -12.68 23.83 15.87
C ILE A 310 -12.16 23.58 14.45
N LEU A 311 -11.08 24.24 14.04
CA LEU A 311 -10.50 24.06 12.70
C LEU A 311 -10.04 22.61 12.47
N PHE A 312 -9.34 21.99 13.41
CA PHE A 312 -8.97 20.57 13.32
C PHE A 312 -10.20 19.66 13.27
N THR A 313 -11.26 19.97 14.01
CA THR A 313 -12.52 19.21 13.95
C THR A 313 -13.16 19.30 12.56
N VAL A 314 -13.20 20.49 11.96
CA VAL A 314 -13.70 20.69 10.59
C VAL A 314 -12.85 19.89 9.60
N VAL A 315 -11.52 19.93 9.73
CA VAL A 315 -10.59 19.13 8.92
C VAL A 315 -10.96 17.65 8.97
N TYR A 316 -11.09 17.05 10.16
CA TYR A 316 -11.37 15.61 10.26
C TYR A 316 -12.75 15.24 9.74
N ILE A 317 -13.76 16.08 9.99
CA ILE A 317 -15.12 15.83 9.49
C ILE A 317 -15.12 15.84 7.97
N THR A 318 -14.56 16.86 7.32
CA THR A 318 -14.58 16.96 5.85
C THR A 318 -13.67 15.93 5.18
N ARG A 319 -12.57 15.56 5.83
CA ARG A 319 -11.62 14.55 5.33
C ARG A 319 -12.14 13.12 5.40
N TYR A 320 -12.88 12.79 6.45
CA TYR A 320 -13.28 11.41 6.76
C TYR A 320 -14.78 11.15 6.49
N LEU A 321 -15.42 11.94 5.62
CA LEU A 321 -16.79 11.66 5.16
C LEU A 321 -16.90 10.29 4.47
N ASP A 322 -15.79 9.75 3.98
CA ASP A 322 -15.71 8.43 3.35
C ASP A 322 -15.82 7.26 4.34
N LEU A 323 -15.85 7.52 5.66
CA LEU A 323 -16.00 6.49 6.70
C LEU A 323 -17.26 5.62 6.48
N PHE A 324 -18.33 6.21 5.94
CA PHE A 324 -19.61 5.53 5.74
C PHE A 324 -19.72 4.84 4.37
N THR A 325 -18.83 5.17 3.43
CA THR A 325 -18.92 4.68 2.05
C THR A 325 -17.86 3.64 1.74
N ASN A 326 -16.73 3.67 2.44
CA ASN A 326 -15.54 2.95 2.03
C ASN A 326 -14.82 2.28 3.21
N TYR A 327 -14.64 0.97 3.12
CA TYR A 327 -13.82 0.21 4.06
C TYR A 327 -12.46 -0.12 3.44
N ILE A 328 -11.38 0.38 4.05
CA ILE A 328 -10.00 0.08 3.62
C ILE A 328 -9.39 -1.00 4.53
N SER A 329 -9.35 -0.73 5.83
CA SER A 329 -8.84 -1.66 6.84
C SER A 329 -9.35 -1.30 8.22
N ALA A 330 -9.36 -2.27 9.13
CA ALA A 330 -9.75 -2.05 10.52
C ALA A 330 -8.92 -0.94 11.19
N TYR A 331 -7.61 -0.88 10.93
CA TYR A 331 -6.74 0.19 11.42
C TYR A 331 -7.16 1.56 10.89
N ASN A 332 -7.41 1.68 9.58
CA ASN A 332 -7.81 2.94 8.96
C ASN A 332 -9.13 3.45 9.54
N THR A 333 -10.16 2.59 9.58
CA THR A 333 -11.48 2.93 10.12
C THR A 333 -11.39 3.31 11.60
N LEU A 334 -10.64 2.54 12.40
CA LEU A 334 -10.46 2.83 13.83
C LEU A 334 -9.76 4.18 14.05
N MET A 335 -8.69 4.47 13.32
CA MET A 335 -7.96 5.73 13.43
C MET A 335 -8.83 6.93 13.06
N LYS A 336 -9.59 6.84 11.95
CA LYS A 336 -10.55 7.91 11.56
C LYS A 336 -11.59 8.18 12.65
N ILE A 337 -12.18 7.12 13.21
CA ILE A 337 -13.15 7.23 14.31
C ILE A 337 -12.50 7.91 15.52
N ILE A 338 -11.29 7.48 15.92
CA ILE A 338 -10.57 8.07 17.05
C ILE A 338 -10.32 9.56 16.81
N PHE A 339 -9.85 9.97 15.63
CA PHE A 339 -9.58 11.38 15.30
C PHE A 339 -10.85 12.25 15.34
N VAL A 340 -11.96 11.78 14.76
CA VAL A 340 -13.24 12.52 14.77
C VAL A 340 -13.80 12.61 16.19
N VAL A 341 -13.88 11.50 16.91
CA VAL A 341 -14.48 11.47 18.26
C VAL A 341 -13.64 12.28 19.25
N SER A 342 -12.32 12.16 19.21
CA SER A 342 -11.41 12.89 20.11
C SER A 342 -11.40 14.41 19.85
N SER A 343 -11.47 14.84 18.59
CA SER A 343 -11.55 16.27 18.24
C SER A 343 -12.88 16.88 18.70
N LEU A 344 -14.00 16.21 18.43
CA LEU A 344 -15.32 16.60 18.93
C LEU A 344 -15.36 16.65 20.47
N ALA A 345 -14.78 15.64 21.13
CA ALA A 345 -14.68 15.61 22.59
C ALA A 345 -13.84 16.78 23.11
N THR A 346 -12.72 17.13 22.46
CA THR A 346 -11.88 18.26 22.85
C THR A 346 -12.64 19.58 22.74
N VAL A 347 -13.35 19.81 21.63
CA VAL A 347 -14.20 21.00 21.44
C VAL A 347 -15.31 21.04 22.51
N PHE A 348 -15.96 19.92 22.79
CA PHE A 348 -16.97 19.82 23.84
C PHE A 348 -16.39 20.18 25.22
N LEU A 349 -15.21 19.67 25.56
CA LEU A 349 -14.54 19.97 26.82
C LEU A 349 -14.21 21.46 26.95
N ILE A 350 -13.75 22.11 25.88
CA ILE A 350 -13.37 23.54 25.90
C ILE A 350 -14.59 24.45 26.00
N TYR A 351 -15.62 24.23 25.17
CA TYR A 351 -16.74 25.17 25.03
C TYR A 351 -17.91 24.91 25.98
N PHE A 352 -18.04 23.68 26.52
CA PHE A 352 -19.14 23.31 27.41
C PHE A 352 -18.64 22.94 28.80
N LYS A 353 -17.83 21.87 28.94
CA LYS A 353 -17.50 21.31 30.27
C LYS A 353 -16.60 22.21 31.11
N PHE A 354 -15.53 22.74 30.52
CA PHE A 354 -14.52 23.59 31.18
C PHE A 354 -14.51 25.03 30.64
N LYS A 355 -15.66 25.48 30.13
CA LYS A 355 -15.86 26.82 29.54
C LYS A 355 -15.35 27.97 30.42
N ALA A 356 -15.42 27.83 31.74
CA ALA A 356 -14.97 28.85 32.69
C ALA A 356 -13.45 29.12 32.62
N THR A 357 -12.66 28.13 32.21
CA THR A 357 -11.19 28.24 32.10
C THR A 357 -10.71 28.60 30.69
N TYR A 358 -11.63 28.74 29.74
CA TYR A 358 -11.30 29.05 28.35
C TYR A 358 -11.04 30.56 28.18
N ASP A 359 -9.83 30.89 27.73
CA ASP A 359 -9.39 32.27 27.58
C ASP A 359 -9.87 32.91 26.26
N ARG A 360 -11.12 33.37 26.30
CA ARG A 360 -11.76 34.05 25.15
C ARG A 360 -11.08 35.36 24.78
N ASN A 361 -10.48 36.05 25.74
CA ASN A 361 -9.92 37.38 25.53
C ASN A 361 -8.60 37.33 24.78
N HIS A 362 -7.82 36.26 24.96
CA HIS A 362 -6.58 36.06 24.23
C HIS A 362 -6.78 35.26 22.93
N ASP A 363 -7.78 34.36 22.83
CA ASP A 363 -8.10 33.60 21.60
C ASP A 363 -8.89 34.44 20.56
N THR A 364 -8.27 35.53 20.11
CA THR A 364 -8.88 36.59 19.28
C THR A 364 -8.69 36.39 17.77
N PHE A 365 -7.98 35.34 17.35
CA PHE A 365 -7.69 35.10 15.94
C PHE A 365 -8.96 34.92 15.10
N ARG A 366 -9.04 35.54 13.91
CA ARG A 366 -10.21 35.46 13.03
C ARG A 366 -10.08 34.28 12.07
N MET A 367 -10.83 33.22 12.35
CA MET A 367 -10.78 31.94 11.61
C MET A 367 -11.32 32.04 10.18
N GLU A 368 -12.10 33.07 9.87
CA GLU A 368 -12.62 33.33 8.51
C GLU A 368 -11.49 33.54 7.51
N PHE A 369 -10.38 34.17 7.95
CA PHE A 369 -9.19 34.38 7.12
C PHE A 369 -8.42 33.10 6.80
N LEU A 370 -8.77 31.97 7.42
CA LEU A 370 -8.19 30.65 7.11
C LEU A 370 -9.17 29.82 6.29
N ILE A 371 -10.44 29.81 6.70
CA ILE A 371 -11.49 29.01 6.06
C ILE A 371 -11.75 29.52 4.64
N ILE A 372 -11.98 30.82 4.45
CA ILE A 372 -12.36 31.37 3.14
C ILE A 372 -11.27 31.14 2.10
N PRO A 373 -9.98 31.46 2.36
CA PRO A 373 -8.92 31.16 1.39
C PRO A 373 -8.74 29.66 1.14
N SER A 374 -8.91 28.80 2.15
CA SER A 374 -8.82 27.35 1.96
C SER A 374 -9.93 26.81 1.06
N ILE A 375 -11.16 27.35 1.18
CA ILE A 375 -12.29 26.99 0.29
C ILE A 375 -12.00 27.46 -1.13
N ILE A 376 -11.59 28.72 -1.30
CA ILE A 376 -11.27 29.28 -2.63
C ILE A 376 -10.16 28.45 -3.27
N LEU A 377 -9.09 28.15 -2.53
CA LEU A 377 -7.97 27.38 -3.04
C LEU A 377 -8.40 25.96 -3.43
N ALA A 378 -9.23 25.28 -2.64
CA ALA A 378 -9.76 23.95 -2.98
C ALA A 378 -10.69 23.96 -4.21
N LEU A 379 -11.39 25.07 -4.46
CA LEU A 379 -12.24 25.23 -5.65
C LEU A 379 -11.45 25.61 -6.90
N LEU A 380 -10.26 26.21 -6.77
CA LEU A 380 -9.40 26.59 -7.89
C LEU A 380 -8.36 25.52 -8.22
N ILE A 381 -7.77 24.93 -7.18
CA ILE A 381 -6.62 24.02 -7.25
C ILE A 381 -7.02 22.72 -6.55
N ARG A 382 -7.31 21.70 -7.35
CA ARG A 382 -7.68 20.33 -6.95
C ARG A 382 -7.27 19.37 -8.05
N HIS A 383 -7.27 18.06 -7.80
CA HIS A 383 -7.02 17.08 -8.85
C HIS A 383 -8.22 16.87 -9.77
N GLU A 384 -9.44 16.73 -9.21
CA GLU A 384 -10.67 16.44 -9.95
C GLU A 384 -11.86 17.26 -9.40
N PHE A 385 -12.83 17.65 -10.24
CA PHE A 385 -14.01 18.42 -9.78
C PHE A 385 -15.15 17.54 -9.30
N THR A 386 -14.90 16.82 -8.20
CA THR A 386 -15.93 16.09 -7.47
C THR A 386 -16.11 16.69 -6.07
N VAL A 387 -17.30 16.55 -5.49
CA VAL A 387 -17.58 17.09 -4.15
C VAL A 387 -16.63 16.50 -3.10
N MET A 388 -16.36 15.20 -3.18
CA MET A 388 -15.44 14.51 -2.26
C MET A 388 -14.00 15.03 -2.40
N GLU A 389 -13.52 15.24 -3.63
CA GLU A 389 -12.16 15.74 -3.89
C GLU A 389 -12.00 17.20 -3.45
N VAL A 390 -13.03 18.02 -3.63
CA VAL A 390 -13.02 19.42 -3.16
C VAL A 390 -13.01 19.48 -1.63
N LEU A 391 -13.87 18.70 -0.96
CA LEU A 391 -13.90 18.64 0.51
C LEU A 391 -12.60 18.08 1.08
N TRP A 392 -12.05 17.09 0.39
CA TRP A 392 -10.76 16.55 0.71
C TRP A 392 -9.65 17.61 0.61
N THR A 393 -9.51 18.24 -0.56
CA THR A 393 -8.50 19.27 -0.83
C THR A 393 -8.62 20.44 0.14
N PHE A 394 -9.87 20.85 0.44
CA PHE A 394 -10.18 21.84 1.46
C PHE A 394 -9.63 21.43 2.84
N SER A 395 -9.81 20.16 3.22
CA SER A 395 -9.29 19.64 4.49
C SER A 395 -7.75 19.71 4.57
N ILE A 396 -7.03 19.53 3.46
CA ILE A 396 -5.57 19.62 3.41
C ILE A 396 -5.10 21.06 3.61
N TYR A 397 -5.67 21.99 2.85
CA TYR A 397 -5.30 23.40 2.95
C TYR A 397 -5.66 23.98 4.32
N LEU A 398 -6.84 23.63 4.85
CA LEU A 398 -7.26 24.11 6.16
C LEU A 398 -6.35 23.56 7.28
N GLU A 399 -5.97 22.29 7.20
CA GLU A 399 -5.09 21.69 8.21
C GLU A 399 -3.71 22.34 8.25
N ALA A 400 -3.17 22.71 7.08
CA ALA A 400 -1.86 23.35 6.99
C ALA A 400 -1.79 24.63 7.83
N VAL A 401 -2.92 25.34 7.99
CA VAL A 401 -3.00 26.62 8.71
C VAL A 401 -3.81 26.55 10.02
N ALA A 402 -4.42 25.40 10.35
CA ALA A 402 -5.31 25.25 11.51
C ALA A 402 -4.64 25.53 12.86
N ILE A 403 -3.31 25.45 12.94
CA ILE A 403 -2.53 25.71 14.16
C ILE A 403 -2.32 27.20 14.44
N LEU A 404 -2.54 28.09 13.47
CA LEU A 404 -2.25 29.53 13.61
C LEU A 404 -2.94 30.19 14.81
N PRO A 405 -4.24 29.95 15.11
CA PRO A 405 -4.88 30.50 16.31
C PRO A 405 -4.17 30.11 17.62
N GLN A 406 -3.69 28.86 17.72
CA GLN A 406 -2.96 28.39 18.89
C GLN A 406 -1.57 29.04 19.02
N LEU A 407 -0.84 29.21 17.92
CA LEU A 407 0.45 29.92 17.94
C LEU A 407 0.28 31.39 18.31
N PHE A 408 -0.75 32.03 17.76
CA PHE A 408 -1.11 33.42 18.08
C PHE A 408 -1.50 33.60 19.54
N LEU A 409 -2.25 32.64 20.11
CA LEU A 409 -2.58 32.64 21.54
C LEU A 409 -1.31 32.60 22.41
N VAL A 410 -0.39 31.67 22.11
CA VAL A 410 0.86 31.53 22.90
C VAL A 410 1.77 32.76 22.76
N SER A 411 1.79 33.40 21.58
CA SER A 411 2.54 34.65 21.37
C SER A 411 1.95 35.77 22.23
N LYS A 412 0.63 35.90 22.29
CA LYS A 412 -0.04 36.91 23.12
C LYS A 412 0.06 36.67 24.62
N THR A 413 -0.05 35.42 25.08
CA THR A 413 0.01 35.11 26.52
C THR A 413 1.45 35.13 27.05
N GLY A 414 2.45 35.10 26.16
CA GLY A 414 3.87 35.19 26.51
C GLY A 414 4.43 33.98 27.26
N GLU A 415 3.59 33.01 27.65
CA GLU A 415 3.98 31.75 28.30
C GLU A 415 3.09 30.60 27.79
N ALA A 416 3.71 29.46 27.46
CA ALA A 416 3.03 28.18 27.29
C ALA A 416 3.34 27.24 28.46
N GLU A 417 2.32 26.58 28.99
CA GLU A 417 2.50 25.47 29.94
C GLU A 417 3.34 24.35 29.30
N THR A 418 4.22 23.71 30.07
CA THR A 418 5.12 22.65 29.60
C THR A 418 4.38 21.50 28.91
N ILE A 419 3.20 21.12 29.42
CA ILE A 419 2.37 20.06 28.83
C ILE A 419 1.82 20.49 27.44
N THR A 420 1.42 21.76 27.31
CA THR A 420 1.01 22.33 26.01
C THR A 420 2.16 22.32 25.01
N SER A 421 3.39 22.56 25.47
CA SER A 421 4.58 22.44 24.63
C SER A 421 4.84 21.01 24.16
N HIS A 422 4.65 19.99 25.00
CA HIS A 422 4.75 18.58 24.58
C HIS A 422 3.68 18.18 23.56
N TYR A 423 2.45 18.64 23.75
CA TYR A 423 1.37 18.46 22.75
C TYR A 423 1.76 19.06 21.40
N LEU A 424 2.19 20.32 21.38
CA LEU A 424 2.59 21.01 20.15
C LEU A 424 3.81 20.36 19.50
N PHE A 425 4.76 19.83 20.28
CA PHE A 425 5.91 19.10 19.76
C PHE A 425 5.52 17.78 19.09
N ALA A 426 4.65 16.98 19.73
CA ALA A 426 4.13 15.75 19.15
C ALA A 426 3.32 16.04 17.87
N LEU A 427 2.52 17.13 17.89
CA LEU A 427 1.76 17.62 16.75
C LEU A 427 2.67 18.13 15.61
N GLY A 428 3.80 18.76 15.91
CA GLY A 428 4.77 19.09 14.86
C GLY A 428 5.47 17.85 14.32
N SER A 429 5.84 16.92 15.19
CA SER A 429 6.70 15.77 14.87
C SER A 429 6.03 14.81 13.90
N TYR A 430 4.72 14.62 14.01
CA TYR A 430 4.02 13.79 13.04
C TYR A 430 4.10 14.37 11.62
N ARG A 431 4.11 15.71 11.46
CA ARG A 431 4.27 16.35 10.15
C ARG A 431 5.66 16.16 9.58
N GLY A 432 6.70 16.28 10.41
CA GLY A 432 8.06 15.95 10.01
C GLY A 432 8.19 14.51 9.51
N LEU A 433 7.55 13.55 10.19
CA LEU A 433 7.51 12.15 9.77
C LEU A 433 6.72 11.96 8.46
N TYR A 434 5.65 12.72 8.23
CA TYR A 434 4.89 12.70 6.99
C TYR A 434 5.67 13.25 5.79
N LEU A 435 6.53 14.26 5.99
CA LEU A 435 7.47 14.74 4.98
C LEU A 435 8.46 13.65 4.58
N LEU A 436 9.03 12.93 5.55
CA LEU A 436 9.91 11.77 5.30
C LEU A 436 9.16 10.64 4.59
N ASN A 437 7.91 10.40 4.95
CA ASN A 437 7.02 9.49 4.24
C ASN A 437 6.88 9.89 2.76
N TRP A 438 6.62 11.15 2.43
CA TRP A 438 6.51 11.56 1.02
C TRP A 438 7.82 11.43 0.26
N ILE A 439 8.97 11.74 0.89
CA ILE A 439 10.28 11.50 0.28
C ILE A 439 10.46 10.01 -0.01
N TRP A 440 10.15 9.15 0.97
CA TRP A 440 10.21 7.69 0.79
C TRP A 440 9.32 7.25 -0.38
N ARG A 441 8.07 7.69 -0.42
CA ARG A 441 7.11 7.30 -1.47
C ARG A 441 7.50 7.83 -2.85
N TYR A 442 8.10 9.01 -2.93
CA TYR A 442 8.65 9.53 -4.19
C TYR A 442 9.75 8.62 -4.72
N TYR A 443 10.74 8.27 -3.90
CA TYR A 443 11.88 7.46 -4.35
C TYR A 443 11.54 5.98 -4.59
N PHE A 444 10.67 5.39 -3.79
CA PHE A 444 10.43 3.94 -3.82
C PHE A 444 9.10 3.53 -4.48
N GLU A 445 8.12 4.42 -4.52
CA GLU A 445 6.78 4.14 -5.07
C GLU A 445 6.48 4.97 -6.32
N ASN A 446 7.37 5.90 -6.73
CA ASN A 446 7.12 6.89 -7.78
C ASN A 446 5.78 7.64 -7.59
N PHE A 447 5.35 7.80 -6.34
CA PHE A 447 4.12 8.48 -6.00
C PHE A 447 4.41 9.94 -5.66
N LEU A 448 3.65 10.84 -6.29
CA LEU A 448 3.74 12.28 -6.05
C LEU A 448 2.33 12.87 -5.98
N ASP A 449 1.96 13.33 -4.79
CA ASP A 449 0.77 14.18 -4.58
C ASP A 449 1.24 15.58 -4.19
N TRP A 450 1.31 16.44 -5.19
CA TRP A 450 1.88 17.77 -5.03
C TRP A 450 1.06 18.66 -4.09
N ILE A 451 -0.27 18.46 -4.03
CA ILE A 451 -1.15 19.24 -3.14
C ILE A 451 -0.80 18.94 -1.68
N SER A 452 -0.74 17.65 -1.31
CA SER A 452 -0.36 17.22 0.04
C SER A 452 1.06 17.66 0.40
N ILE A 453 2.01 17.54 -0.53
CA ILE A 453 3.42 17.92 -0.30
C ILE A 453 3.55 19.42 -0.04
N VAL A 454 2.96 20.27 -0.89
CA VAL A 454 3.05 21.73 -0.74
C VAL A 454 2.38 22.19 0.54
N ALA A 455 1.16 21.70 0.82
CA ALA A 455 0.45 22.04 2.04
C ALA A 455 1.20 21.55 3.30
N GLY A 456 1.75 20.34 3.25
CA GLY A 456 2.57 19.81 4.35
C GLY A 456 3.88 20.56 4.56
N PHE A 457 4.49 21.08 3.50
CA PHE A 457 5.65 21.97 3.61
C PHE A 457 5.27 23.28 4.29
N VAL A 458 4.19 23.94 3.86
CA VAL A 458 3.65 25.16 4.51
C VAL A 458 3.41 24.90 5.99
N GLN A 459 2.75 23.79 6.32
CA GLN A 459 2.48 23.40 7.69
C GLN A 459 3.77 23.22 8.49
N THR A 460 4.75 22.51 7.95
CA THR A 460 6.04 22.26 8.61
C THR A 460 6.79 23.56 8.90
N VAL A 461 6.80 24.50 7.93
CA VAL A 461 7.41 25.82 8.10
C VAL A 461 6.77 26.60 9.24
N LEU A 462 5.44 26.55 9.37
CA LEU A 462 4.74 27.19 10.49
C LEU A 462 5.10 26.60 11.86
N TYR A 463 5.54 25.33 11.93
CA TYR A 463 6.03 24.71 13.16
C TYR A 463 7.52 24.96 13.43
N CYS A 464 8.32 25.38 12.45
CA CYS A 464 9.78 25.52 12.60
C CYS A 464 10.19 26.45 13.74
N ASP A 465 9.56 27.62 13.86
CA ASP A 465 9.87 28.58 14.93
C ASP A 465 9.52 28.03 16.31
N PHE A 466 8.35 27.37 16.42
CA PHE A 466 7.95 26.69 17.64
C PHE A 466 8.95 25.59 18.03
N PHE A 467 9.39 24.77 17.07
CA PHE A 467 10.37 23.71 17.33
C PHE A 467 11.70 24.24 17.81
N TYR A 468 12.20 25.30 17.16
CA TYR A 468 13.43 25.96 17.55
C TYR A 468 13.37 26.41 19.02
N LEU A 469 12.28 27.07 19.42
CA LEU A 469 12.08 27.53 20.79
C LEU A 469 11.86 26.39 21.79
N TYR A 470 11.18 25.33 21.38
CA TYR A 470 10.98 24.14 22.20
C TYR A 470 12.31 23.46 22.55
N VAL A 471 13.16 23.22 21.54
CA VAL A 471 14.45 22.56 21.72
C VAL A 471 15.40 23.43 22.55
N THR A 472 15.50 24.72 22.24
CA THR A 472 16.44 25.62 22.91
C THR A 472 16.02 25.99 24.33
N ARG A 473 14.72 26.01 24.65
CA ARG A 473 14.23 26.44 25.98
C ARG A 473 13.62 25.30 26.79
N VAL A 474 12.61 24.61 26.26
CA VAL A 474 11.81 23.64 27.04
C VAL A 474 12.61 22.40 27.40
N LEU A 475 13.41 21.86 26.47
CA LEU A 475 14.29 20.71 26.78
C LEU A 475 15.37 21.03 27.81
N HIS A 476 15.72 22.31 27.97
CA HIS A 476 16.67 22.80 28.97
C HIS A 476 15.98 23.26 30.27
N GLY A 477 14.70 22.92 30.47
CA GLY A 477 13.93 23.26 31.67
C GLY A 477 13.51 24.73 31.78
N ARG A 478 13.65 25.52 30.70
CA ARG A 478 13.24 26.94 30.66
C ARG A 478 11.84 27.08 30.07
N LYS A 479 11.07 28.06 30.55
CA LYS A 479 9.71 28.36 30.04
C LYS A 479 9.76 28.80 28.56
N LEU A 480 8.76 28.40 27.77
CA LEU A 480 8.60 28.80 26.37
C LEU A 480 7.98 30.20 26.30
N ARG A 481 8.72 31.15 25.73
CA ARG A 481 8.22 32.49 25.33
C ARG A 481 8.50 32.68 23.84
N LEU A 482 7.47 32.88 23.04
CA LEU A 482 7.61 33.27 21.63
C LEU A 482 8.10 34.73 21.56
N PRO A 483 8.95 35.10 20.58
CA PRO A 483 9.24 36.50 20.31
C PRO A 483 7.92 37.23 19.97
N ALA A 484 7.78 38.45 20.52
CA ALA A 484 6.57 39.27 20.38
C ALA A 484 6.35 39.75 18.95
#